data_AF-A0A223E1C8-F1
#
_entry.id   AF-A0A223E1C8-F1
#
_cell.length_a   1.000
_cell.length_b   1.000
_cell.length_c   1.000
_cell.angle_alpha   90.00
_cell.angle_beta   90.00
_cell.angle_gamma   90.00
#
_symmetry.space_group_name_H-M   'P 1'
#
loop_
_entity.id
_entity.type
_entity.pdbx_description
1 polymer ?
#
loop_
_entity_poly.entity_id
_entity_poly.type
_entity_poly.pdbx_seq_one_letter_code
_entity_poly.pdbx_strand_id
1 'polypeptide(L)'
;MKPEQKKAINRTILKCRKILEQDIENQLITYGILLGEPWIEKDKLSLSDEQEQIYKDLRDAIGKEMKGGLSEKEALISYIREVTYTYLNRIAALRVMEVRGLMEEVLIQREEYGNRSYGHRNFFEVAREYCKSQSDEGLSYLISLLFNEISSDIGLLFNTEDEYSIIGPSNQALLEIIQSLTTEIDEEAWQQDEIIGWIYQYFNEEEKDDVFDRLYNKKEKIKSIDIPAATQLFTPDWIVEWIIDNSLGKLREEMISGERERKKLEEIKLLDPACGSGHFLVKAYDLFYQYYVEEGYPKEQIPFLILKHNLYGIDIDARAVQLTALILYIKVLVTLKQIGINEIKNHITVNLVCADVVLLNGNRLATMKKEFEKNQTVLKMIDIMYEEFKDTRIKGSLIQPEKRLKPLFEEDVLKRQKKLKSKKKKEDLGLFEGQIDFEEEQDRLSLLQSEKELTKYLEHVHNNAIRNNDINNQLFANEAKKSLTVLNIFLQKYDVVVTNPPSINVDISTDVAVSGVSKKYFSTKFLTLFLKYVYILH
;
A
#
# COMPACT_ATOMS: atom_id res chain seq x y z
N MET A 1 16.37 3.73 -16.38
CA MET A 1 16.70 2.36 -16.90
C MET A 1 16.84 2.27 -18.45
N LYS A 2 17.73 1.43 -19.02
CA LYS A 2 17.95 1.28 -20.49
C LYS A 2 16.79 0.53 -21.19
N PRO A 3 16.50 0.76 -22.49
CA PRO A 3 15.42 0.07 -23.21
C PRO A 3 15.57 -1.46 -23.28
N GLU A 4 16.80 -1.97 -23.41
CA GLU A 4 17.07 -3.42 -23.48
C GLU A 4 16.77 -4.10 -22.14
N GLN A 5 17.12 -3.45 -21.03
CA GLN A 5 16.80 -3.91 -19.67
C GLN A 5 15.29 -4.00 -19.48
N LYS A 6 14.55 -2.96 -19.89
CA LYS A 6 13.08 -2.93 -19.84
C LYS A 6 12.45 -4.10 -20.61
N LYS A 7 12.96 -4.42 -21.81
CA LYS A 7 12.52 -5.59 -22.59
C LYS A 7 12.81 -6.92 -21.90
N ALA A 8 14.00 -7.07 -21.32
CA ALA A 8 14.38 -8.26 -20.58
C ALA A 8 13.48 -8.47 -19.35
N ILE A 9 13.21 -7.42 -18.58
CA ILE A 9 12.28 -7.46 -17.44
C ILE A 9 10.88 -7.85 -17.92
N ASN A 10 10.32 -7.17 -18.93
CA ASN A 10 8.99 -7.49 -19.46
C ASN A 10 8.86 -8.98 -19.82
N ARG A 11 9.77 -9.49 -20.65
CA ARG A 11 9.76 -10.89 -21.08
C ARG A 11 9.83 -11.85 -19.89
N THR A 12 10.72 -11.58 -18.94
CA THR A 12 10.96 -12.44 -17.78
C THR A 12 9.74 -12.43 -16.85
N ILE A 13 9.14 -11.27 -16.59
CA ILE A 13 7.97 -11.12 -15.72
C ILE A 13 6.75 -11.81 -16.31
N LEU A 14 6.48 -11.66 -17.61
CA LEU A 14 5.38 -12.38 -18.27
C LEU A 14 5.59 -13.90 -18.28
N LYS A 15 6.85 -14.35 -18.42
CA LYS A 15 7.20 -15.78 -18.31
C LYS A 15 6.94 -16.30 -16.88
N CYS A 16 7.46 -15.62 -15.86
CA CYS A 16 7.28 -16.02 -14.46
C CYS A 16 5.80 -16.02 -14.05
N ARG A 17 5.04 -15.02 -14.51
CA ARG A 17 3.59 -14.94 -14.33
C ARG A 17 2.89 -16.19 -14.84
N LYS A 18 3.17 -16.60 -16.09
CA LYS A 18 2.54 -17.79 -16.69
C LYS A 18 2.87 -19.09 -15.95
N ILE A 19 4.13 -19.23 -15.51
CA ILE A 19 4.57 -20.38 -14.71
C ILE A 19 3.76 -20.44 -13.40
N LEU A 20 3.67 -19.31 -12.70
CA LEU A 20 2.96 -19.21 -11.42
C LEU A 20 1.45 -19.41 -11.57
N GLU A 21 0.79 -18.76 -12.53
CA GLU A 21 -0.67 -18.91 -12.71
C GLU A 21 -1.03 -20.37 -12.98
N GLN A 22 -0.28 -21.05 -13.86
CA GLN A 22 -0.50 -22.45 -14.17
C GLN A 22 -0.22 -23.37 -12.97
N ASP A 23 0.84 -23.09 -12.20
CA ASP A 23 1.19 -23.88 -11.02
C ASP A 23 0.16 -23.73 -9.90
N ILE A 24 -0.26 -22.50 -9.60
CA ILE A 24 -1.28 -22.22 -8.59
C ILE A 24 -2.62 -22.86 -8.98
N GLU A 25 -3.02 -22.79 -10.25
CA GLU A 25 -4.20 -23.52 -10.74
C GLU A 25 -4.07 -25.03 -10.48
N ASN A 26 -2.92 -25.63 -10.80
CA ASN A 26 -2.67 -27.05 -10.56
C ASN A 26 -2.70 -27.42 -9.07
N GLN A 27 -2.22 -26.53 -8.20
CA GLN A 27 -2.30 -26.78 -6.76
C GLN A 27 -3.73 -26.71 -6.23
N LEU A 28 -4.53 -25.75 -6.71
CA LEU A 28 -5.94 -25.62 -6.31
C LEU A 28 -6.76 -26.87 -6.66
N ILE A 29 -6.41 -27.58 -7.75
CA ILE A 29 -7.02 -28.87 -8.11
C ILE A 29 -6.82 -29.92 -6.99
N THR A 30 -5.69 -29.90 -6.27
CA THR A 30 -5.46 -30.84 -5.15
C THR A 30 -6.44 -30.64 -3.98
N TYR A 31 -7.05 -29.45 -3.88
CA TYR A 31 -8.10 -29.10 -2.92
C TYR A 31 -9.51 -29.14 -3.55
N GLY A 32 -9.64 -29.74 -4.73
CA GLY A 32 -10.91 -29.91 -5.43
C GLY A 32 -11.49 -28.62 -6.02
N ILE A 33 -10.67 -27.60 -6.25
CA ILE A 33 -11.07 -26.34 -6.87
C ILE A 33 -10.65 -26.40 -8.33
N LEU A 34 -11.60 -26.41 -9.26
CA LEU A 34 -11.36 -26.56 -10.69
C LEU A 34 -11.85 -25.34 -11.45
N LEU A 35 -11.08 -24.92 -12.46
CA LEU A 35 -11.42 -23.77 -13.28
C LEU A 35 -12.47 -24.15 -14.34
N GLY A 36 -13.67 -23.57 -14.21
CA GLY A 36 -14.76 -23.79 -15.17
C GLY A 36 -15.50 -25.12 -15.01
N GLU A 37 -15.19 -25.88 -13.96
CA GLU A 37 -15.88 -27.12 -13.59
C GLU A 37 -16.38 -27.04 -12.13
N PRO A 38 -17.44 -27.79 -11.76
CA PRO A 38 -17.92 -27.83 -10.39
C PRO A 38 -16.84 -28.30 -9.42
N TRP A 39 -16.72 -27.61 -8.28
CA TRP A 39 -15.75 -27.97 -7.25
C TRP A 39 -16.09 -29.32 -6.61
N ILE A 40 -15.05 -30.08 -6.27
CA ILE A 40 -15.17 -31.37 -5.63
C ILE A 40 -15.46 -31.16 -4.14
N GLU A 41 -16.52 -31.80 -3.67
CA GLU A 41 -16.93 -31.82 -2.27
C GLU A 41 -15.91 -32.56 -1.39
N LYS A 42 -15.78 -32.10 -0.14
CA LYS A 42 -14.78 -32.60 0.82
C LYS A 42 -14.84 -34.12 1.00
N ASP A 43 -16.04 -34.70 1.00
CA ASP A 43 -16.26 -36.15 1.20
C ASP A 43 -15.62 -37.03 0.12
N LYS A 44 -15.30 -36.44 -1.05
CA LYS A 44 -14.65 -37.11 -2.18
C LYS A 44 -13.13 -36.90 -2.20
N LEU A 45 -12.57 -36.14 -1.26
CA LEU A 45 -11.15 -35.85 -1.15
C LEU A 45 -10.55 -36.54 0.08
N SER A 46 -9.33 -37.05 -0.07
CA SER A 46 -8.55 -37.61 1.05
C SER A 46 -7.57 -36.55 1.55
N LEU A 47 -8.02 -35.71 2.49
CA LEU A 47 -7.25 -34.62 3.08
C LEU A 47 -6.86 -34.96 4.53
N SER A 48 -5.65 -34.59 4.94
CA SER A 48 -5.28 -34.53 6.35
C SER A 48 -6.00 -33.39 7.09
N ASP A 49 -5.95 -33.38 8.43
CA ASP A 49 -6.60 -32.32 9.23
C ASP A 49 -6.08 -30.91 8.86
N GLU A 50 -4.78 -30.77 8.61
CA GLU A 50 -4.17 -29.51 8.16
C GLU A 50 -4.65 -29.10 6.77
N GLN A 51 -4.68 -30.06 5.82
CA GLN A 51 -5.20 -29.82 4.47
C GLN A 51 -6.71 -29.53 4.46
N GLU A 52 -7.47 -30.05 5.42
CA GLU A 52 -8.89 -29.72 5.57
C GLU A 52 -9.09 -28.27 5.99
N GLN A 53 -8.22 -27.73 6.84
CA GLN A 53 -8.28 -26.32 7.21
C GLN A 53 -7.97 -25.45 5.99
N ILE A 54 -6.90 -25.75 5.24
CA ILE A 54 -6.55 -25.08 3.99
C ILE A 54 -7.71 -25.16 2.97
N TYR A 55 -8.34 -26.33 2.82
CA TYR A 55 -9.51 -26.52 1.95
C TYR A 55 -10.64 -25.54 2.26
N LYS A 56 -10.92 -25.30 3.56
CA LYS A 56 -11.96 -24.36 4.00
C LYS A 56 -11.54 -22.93 3.74
N ASP A 57 -10.32 -22.58 4.13
CA ASP A 57 -9.79 -21.21 4.02
C ASP A 57 -9.71 -20.76 2.56
N LEU A 58 -9.32 -21.64 1.63
CA LEU A 58 -9.32 -21.37 0.18
C LEU A 58 -10.73 -21.06 -0.36
N ARG A 59 -11.73 -21.86 0.01
CA ARG A 59 -13.11 -21.64 -0.44
C ARG A 59 -13.70 -20.37 0.14
N ASP A 60 -13.37 -20.05 1.38
CA ASP A 60 -13.77 -18.79 2.02
C ASP A 60 -13.09 -17.58 1.37
N ALA A 61 -11.81 -17.68 1.03
CA ALA A 61 -11.07 -16.64 0.31
C ALA A 61 -11.67 -16.36 -1.08
N ILE A 62 -11.80 -17.39 -1.92
CA ILE A 62 -12.39 -17.25 -3.27
C ILE A 62 -13.88 -16.84 -3.18
N GLY A 63 -14.61 -17.35 -2.19
CA GLY A 63 -15.99 -16.97 -1.95
C GLY A 63 -16.19 -15.49 -1.59
N LYS A 64 -15.16 -14.80 -1.06
CA LYS A 64 -15.20 -13.35 -0.87
C LYS A 64 -15.09 -12.59 -2.19
N GLU A 65 -14.24 -13.03 -3.11
CA GLU A 65 -14.12 -12.45 -4.45
C GLU A 65 -15.48 -12.48 -5.19
N MET A 66 -16.24 -13.57 -5.03
CA MET A 66 -17.60 -13.70 -5.57
C MET A 66 -18.60 -12.68 -5.00
N LYS A 67 -18.46 -12.31 -3.72
CA LYS A 67 -19.31 -11.27 -3.09
C LYS A 67 -19.10 -9.88 -3.71
N GLY A 68 -18.00 -9.69 -4.43
CA GLY A 68 -17.73 -8.52 -5.27
C GLY A 68 -18.56 -8.47 -6.57
N GLY A 69 -19.43 -9.45 -6.82
CA GLY A 69 -20.25 -9.55 -8.02
C GLY A 69 -19.59 -10.33 -9.17
N LEU A 70 -18.47 -11.00 -8.88
CA LEU A 70 -17.78 -11.89 -9.82
C LEU A 70 -18.48 -13.25 -9.90
N SER A 71 -18.53 -13.85 -11.09
CA SER A 71 -18.87 -15.27 -11.23
C SER A 71 -17.81 -16.15 -10.56
N GLU A 72 -18.14 -17.41 -10.24
CA GLU A 72 -17.19 -18.36 -9.64
C GLU A 72 -15.89 -18.48 -10.46
N LYS A 73 -16.02 -18.51 -11.79
CA LYS A 73 -14.87 -18.53 -12.71
C LYS A 73 -14.05 -17.24 -12.62
N GLU A 74 -14.68 -16.08 -12.65
CA GLU A 74 -13.98 -14.78 -12.57
C GLU A 74 -13.30 -14.61 -11.20
N ALA A 75 -13.95 -15.04 -10.12
CA ALA A 75 -13.42 -15.02 -8.76
C ALA A 75 -12.18 -15.92 -8.62
N LEU A 76 -12.22 -17.13 -9.17
CA LEU A 76 -11.08 -18.05 -9.16
C LEU A 76 -9.90 -17.50 -9.97
N ILE A 77 -10.14 -16.93 -11.16
CA ILE A 77 -9.09 -16.28 -11.96
C ILE A 77 -8.48 -15.10 -11.19
N SER A 78 -9.31 -14.27 -10.55
CA SER A 78 -8.86 -13.17 -9.71
C SER A 78 -7.96 -13.68 -8.58
N TYR A 79 -8.40 -14.70 -7.84
CA TYR A 79 -7.63 -15.29 -6.75
C TYR A 79 -6.27 -15.84 -7.19
N ILE A 80 -6.23 -16.64 -8.26
CA ILE A 80 -4.98 -17.19 -8.83
C ILE A 80 -4.01 -16.05 -9.17
N ARG A 81 -4.53 -14.98 -9.78
CA ARG A 81 -3.73 -13.82 -10.15
C ARG A 81 -3.19 -13.08 -8.93
N GLU A 82 -3.97 -12.90 -7.87
CA GLU A 82 -3.53 -12.24 -6.64
C GLU A 82 -2.45 -13.05 -5.90
N VAL A 83 -2.58 -14.38 -5.84
CA VAL A 83 -1.51 -15.26 -5.32
C VAL A 83 -0.25 -15.13 -6.19
N THR A 84 -0.40 -15.20 -7.51
CA THR A 84 0.71 -15.07 -8.47
C THR A 84 1.43 -13.73 -8.33
N TYR A 85 0.65 -12.64 -8.24
CA TYR A 85 1.14 -11.29 -8.00
C TYR A 85 1.95 -11.22 -6.70
N THR A 86 1.39 -11.75 -5.61
CA THR A 86 1.99 -11.72 -4.28
C THR A 86 3.35 -12.42 -4.28
N TYR A 87 3.42 -13.67 -4.74
CA TYR A 87 4.66 -14.43 -4.75
C TYR A 87 5.71 -13.88 -5.71
N LEU A 88 5.31 -13.45 -6.93
CA LEU A 88 6.26 -12.87 -7.86
C LEU A 88 6.92 -11.61 -7.29
N ASN A 89 6.13 -10.72 -6.70
CA ASN A 89 6.65 -9.47 -6.14
C ASN A 89 7.47 -9.72 -4.86
N ARG A 90 7.10 -10.69 -4.02
CA ARG A 90 7.91 -11.09 -2.86
C ARG A 90 9.30 -11.59 -3.28
N ILE A 91 9.38 -12.48 -4.26
CA ILE A 91 10.67 -13.02 -4.75
C ILE A 91 11.47 -11.94 -5.47
N ALA A 92 10.83 -11.10 -6.28
CA ALA A 92 11.51 -9.96 -6.91
C ALA A 92 12.07 -8.98 -5.87
N ALA A 93 11.34 -8.72 -4.78
CA ALA A 93 11.80 -7.89 -3.68
C ALA A 93 13.01 -8.49 -2.97
N LEU A 94 13.00 -9.81 -2.69
CA LEU A 94 14.18 -10.52 -2.18
C LEU A 94 15.38 -10.34 -3.12
N ARG A 95 15.17 -10.45 -4.44
CA ARG A 95 16.24 -10.24 -5.43
C ARG A 95 16.79 -8.81 -5.41
N VAL A 96 15.93 -7.80 -5.29
CA VAL A 96 16.36 -6.40 -5.14
C VAL A 96 17.22 -6.23 -3.89
N MET A 97 16.78 -6.79 -2.76
CA MET A 97 17.51 -6.69 -1.49
C MET A 97 18.86 -7.41 -1.55
N GLU A 98 18.91 -8.60 -2.15
CA GLU A 98 20.14 -9.36 -2.35
C GLU A 98 21.16 -8.58 -3.21
N VAL A 99 20.75 -8.07 -4.38
CA VAL A 99 21.64 -7.32 -5.29
C VAL A 99 22.15 -6.02 -4.66
N ARG A 100 21.32 -5.35 -3.86
CA ARG A 100 21.71 -4.15 -3.10
C ARG A 100 22.51 -4.50 -1.84
N GLY A 101 22.73 -5.79 -1.58
CA GLY A 101 23.45 -6.33 -0.42
C GLY A 101 22.79 -6.00 0.91
N LEU A 102 21.47 -5.84 0.93
CA LEU A 102 20.67 -5.61 2.14
C LEU A 102 20.42 -6.91 2.91
N MET A 103 20.68 -8.05 2.28
CA MET A 103 20.63 -9.36 2.88
C MET A 103 21.71 -10.26 2.26
N GLU A 104 21.95 -11.42 2.87
CA GLU A 104 22.80 -12.46 2.31
C GLU A 104 22.19 -13.04 1.02
N GLU A 105 23.03 -13.71 0.23
CA GLU A 105 22.59 -14.40 -0.99
C GLU A 105 21.69 -15.59 -0.65
N VAL A 106 20.41 -15.50 -1.00
CA VAL A 106 19.38 -16.51 -0.71
C VAL A 106 18.71 -17.05 -1.97
N LEU A 107 18.84 -16.38 -3.11
CA LEU A 107 18.22 -16.77 -4.38
C LEU A 107 19.21 -17.34 -5.40
N ILE A 108 20.40 -16.76 -5.57
CA ILE A 108 21.38 -17.26 -6.55
C ILE A 108 21.87 -18.64 -6.12
N GLN A 109 21.67 -19.66 -6.97
CA GLN A 109 22.18 -21.01 -6.76
C GLN A 109 23.59 -21.16 -7.32
N ARG A 110 24.46 -21.86 -6.58
CA ARG A 110 25.84 -22.14 -6.99
C ARG A 110 26.18 -23.62 -6.88
N GLU A 111 26.93 -24.14 -7.85
CA GLU A 111 27.39 -25.53 -7.84
C GLU A 111 28.23 -25.85 -6.59
N GLU A 112 29.06 -24.92 -6.12
CA GLU A 112 29.90 -25.05 -4.91
C GLU A 112 29.08 -25.22 -3.62
N TYR A 113 27.79 -24.84 -3.63
CA TYR A 113 26.85 -25.02 -2.52
C TYR A 113 25.90 -26.20 -2.75
N GLY A 114 26.18 -27.05 -3.76
CA GLY A 114 25.33 -28.16 -4.14
C GLY A 114 24.03 -27.70 -4.79
N ASN A 115 24.11 -26.68 -5.67
CA ASN A 115 22.96 -26.03 -6.33
C ASN A 115 22.00 -25.35 -5.35
N ARG A 116 22.50 -24.93 -4.19
CA ARG A 116 21.80 -24.06 -3.24
C ARG A 116 22.36 -22.66 -3.31
N SER A 117 21.63 -21.69 -2.76
CA SER A 117 22.18 -20.38 -2.43
C SER A 117 23.02 -20.44 -1.17
N TYR A 118 23.80 -19.40 -0.91
CA TYR A 118 24.61 -19.31 0.32
C TYR A 118 23.74 -19.46 1.59
N GLY A 119 22.63 -18.71 1.65
CA GLY A 119 21.67 -18.76 2.75
C GLY A 119 20.96 -20.11 2.86
N HIS A 120 20.56 -20.72 1.73
CA HIS A 120 19.95 -22.06 1.73
C HIS A 120 20.93 -23.14 2.18
N ARG A 121 22.22 -23.05 1.80
CA ARG A 121 23.26 -23.94 2.31
C ARG A 121 23.41 -23.81 3.84
N ASN A 122 23.52 -22.59 4.35
CA ASN A 122 23.62 -22.37 5.80
C ASN A 122 22.41 -22.91 6.55
N PHE A 123 21.20 -22.65 6.05
CA PHE A 123 19.97 -23.18 6.62
C PHE A 123 19.96 -24.71 6.62
N PHE A 124 20.32 -25.34 5.49
CA PHE A 124 20.42 -26.79 5.36
C PHE A 124 21.44 -27.39 6.34
N GLU A 125 22.55 -26.72 6.61
CA GLU A 125 23.54 -27.19 7.58
C GLU A 125 23.00 -27.18 9.02
N VAL A 126 22.25 -26.15 9.39
CA VAL A 126 21.66 -25.99 10.74
C VAL A 126 20.46 -26.92 10.93
N ALA A 127 19.55 -26.98 9.95
CA ALA A 127 18.29 -27.73 10.02
C ALA A 127 18.32 -29.04 9.21
N ARG A 128 19.49 -29.69 9.13
CA ARG A 128 19.77 -30.80 8.21
C ARG A 128 18.74 -31.93 8.22
N GLU A 129 18.36 -32.41 9.39
CA GLU A 129 17.44 -33.56 9.50
C GLU A 129 16.02 -33.19 9.06
N TYR A 130 15.57 -31.95 9.33
CA TYR A 130 14.33 -31.43 8.76
C TYR A 130 14.44 -31.31 7.24
N CYS A 131 15.47 -30.65 6.74
CA CYS A 131 15.64 -30.39 5.30
C CYS A 131 15.69 -31.68 4.47
N LYS A 132 16.42 -32.71 4.92
CA LYS A 132 16.47 -34.03 4.25
C LYS A 132 15.11 -34.73 4.13
N SER A 133 14.17 -34.42 5.01
CA SER A 133 12.82 -35.00 4.97
C SER A 133 11.89 -34.28 4.00
N GLN A 134 12.27 -33.09 3.53
CA GLN A 134 11.50 -32.26 2.61
C GLN A 134 11.99 -32.46 1.17
N SER A 135 11.06 -32.44 0.21
CA SER A 135 11.38 -32.61 -1.22
C SER A 135 12.16 -31.46 -1.83
N ASP A 136 12.09 -30.28 -1.21
CA ASP A 136 12.77 -29.05 -1.62
C ASP A 136 14.01 -28.73 -0.76
N GLU A 137 14.39 -29.68 0.09
CA GLU A 137 15.49 -29.53 1.03
C GLU A 137 15.37 -28.28 1.93
N GLY A 138 14.13 -27.88 2.25
CA GLY A 138 13.84 -26.77 3.15
C GLY A 138 13.85 -25.38 2.51
N LEU A 139 13.95 -25.27 1.17
CA LEU A 139 13.96 -23.99 0.47
C LEU A 139 12.69 -23.16 0.73
N SER A 140 11.52 -23.77 0.56
CA SER A 140 10.24 -23.07 0.74
C SER A 140 10.09 -22.57 2.17
N TYR A 141 10.53 -23.38 3.15
CA TYR A 141 10.53 -22.99 4.55
C TYR A 141 11.47 -21.81 4.82
N LEU A 142 12.68 -21.81 4.27
CA LEU A 142 13.60 -20.67 4.36
C LEU A 142 12.99 -19.40 3.76
N ILE A 143 12.38 -19.49 2.57
CA ILE A 143 11.71 -18.36 1.92
C ILE A 143 10.56 -17.84 2.79
N SER A 144 9.76 -18.73 3.39
CA SER A 144 8.72 -18.33 4.34
C SER A 144 9.28 -17.64 5.61
N LEU A 145 10.43 -18.09 6.13
CA LEU A 145 11.08 -17.42 7.25
C LEU A 145 11.51 -15.99 6.88
N LEU A 146 12.10 -15.81 5.70
CA LEU A 146 12.50 -14.49 5.20
C LEU A 146 11.29 -13.58 5.01
N PHE A 147 10.16 -14.12 4.52
CA PHE A 147 8.92 -13.34 4.41
C PHE A 147 8.43 -12.88 5.78
N ASN A 148 8.45 -13.76 6.79
CA ASN A 148 8.04 -13.41 8.15
C ASN A 148 8.97 -12.35 8.78
N GLU A 149 10.28 -12.44 8.55
CA GLU A 149 11.26 -11.45 9.01
C GLU A 149 10.95 -10.07 8.43
N ILE A 150 10.84 -9.96 7.10
CA ILE A 150 10.53 -8.68 6.44
C ILE A 150 9.13 -8.17 6.80
N SER A 151 8.15 -9.08 6.97
CA SER A 151 6.80 -8.74 7.41
C SER A 151 6.79 -8.12 8.81
N SER A 152 7.74 -8.47 9.68
CA SER A 152 7.85 -7.86 11.01
C SER A 152 8.29 -6.39 10.97
N ASP A 153 9.01 -5.99 9.92
CA ASP A 153 9.54 -4.63 9.77
C ASP A 153 8.51 -3.66 9.14
N ILE A 154 7.85 -4.06 8.05
CA ILE A 154 6.91 -3.19 7.31
C ILE A 154 5.49 -3.77 7.13
N GLY A 155 5.29 -5.07 7.32
CA GLY A 155 4.03 -5.73 6.98
C GLY A 155 3.72 -5.62 5.47
N LEU A 156 2.43 -5.59 5.10
CA LEU A 156 1.97 -5.41 3.71
C LEU A 156 2.24 -6.61 2.79
N LEU A 157 3.02 -6.44 1.71
CA LEU A 157 3.24 -7.46 0.68
C LEU A 157 3.74 -8.77 1.30
N PHE A 158 4.55 -8.71 2.36
CA PHE A 158 5.13 -9.87 3.02
C PHE A 158 4.25 -10.50 4.11
N ASN A 159 3.05 -9.97 4.35
CA ASN A 159 2.14 -10.54 5.35
C ASN A 159 1.75 -11.97 4.98
N THR A 160 2.24 -12.94 5.73
CA THR A 160 1.99 -14.37 5.50
C THR A 160 0.66 -14.85 6.08
N GLU A 161 -0.06 -13.99 6.81
CA GLU A 161 -1.37 -14.29 7.42
C GLU A 161 -2.56 -13.84 6.55
N ASP A 162 -2.31 -13.39 5.32
CA ASP A 162 -3.37 -12.99 4.40
C ASP A 162 -3.93 -14.14 3.55
N GLU A 163 -5.06 -13.87 2.89
CA GLU A 163 -5.79 -14.87 2.12
C GLU A 163 -5.06 -15.32 0.83
N TYR A 164 -4.10 -14.54 0.36
CA TYR A 164 -3.28 -14.86 -0.81
C TYR A 164 -1.99 -15.62 -0.41
N SER A 165 -1.80 -15.88 0.88
CA SER A 165 -0.70 -16.69 1.44
C SER A 165 -1.16 -18.09 1.87
N ILE A 166 -2.46 -18.40 1.77
CA ILE A 166 -3.04 -19.72 2.11
C ILE A 166 -2.41 -20.84 1.24
N ILE A 167 -2.15 -20.53 -0.04
CA ILE A 167 -1.49 -21.41 -0.99
C ILE A 167 -0.33 -20.67 -1.64
N GLY A 168 0.74 -21.41 -1.96
CA GLY A 168 1.95 -20.85 -2.56
C GLY A 168 2.42 -21.69 -3.75
N PRO A 169 3.43 -21.22 -4.49
CA PRO A 169 3.96 -21.95 -5.62
C PRO A 169 4.61 -23.25 -5.19
N SER A 170 4.63 -24.23 -6.09
CA SER A 170 5.28 -25.50 -5.86
C SER A 170 6.79 -25.28 -5.85
N ASN A 171 7.55 -26.21 -5.27
CA ASN A 171 9.01 -26.11 -5.30
C ASN A 171 9.54 -25.99 -6.74
N GLN A 172 8.94 -26.71 -7.69
CA GLN A 172 9.34 -26.62 -9.09
C GLN A 172 9.11 -25.21 -9.65
N ALA A 173 7.89 -24.67 -9.51
CA ALA A 173 7.58 -23.34 -10.00
C ALA A 173 8.45 -22.26 -9.31
N LEU A 174 8.67 -22.39 -8.01
CA LEU A 174 9.52 -21.49 -7.23
C LEU A 174 10.96 -21.47 -7.76
N LEU A 175 11.57 -22.64 -7.98
CA LEU A 175 12.92 -22.75 -8.56
C LEU A 175 12.99 -22.16 -9.97
N GLU A 176 12.00 -22.43 -10.82
CA GLU A 176 11.94 -21.92 -12.19
C GLU A 176 11.86 -20.38 -12.25
N ILE A 177 11.04 -19.76 -11.38
CA ILE A 177 10.97 -18.29 -11.32
C ILE A 177 12.23 -17.69 -10.72
N ILE A 178 12.84 -18.31 -9.68
CA ILE A 178 14.09 -17.84 -9.08
C ILE A 178 15.20 -17.85 -10.14
N GLN A 179 15.31 -18.94 -10.90
CA GLN A 179 16.27 -19.04 -11.99
C GLN A 179 16.02 -17.97 -13.06
N SER A 180 14.77 -17.77 -13.48
CA SER A 180 14.44 -16.77 -14.50
C SER A 180 14.79 -15.35 -14.03
N LEU A 181 14.44 -14.98 -12.79
CA LEU A 181 14.72 -13.66 -12.22
C LEU A 181 16.22 -13.41 -11.97
N THR A 182 16.98 -14.45 -11.64
CA THR A 182 18.43 -14.32 -11.35
C THR A 182 19.31 -14.37 -12.59
N THR A 183 18.84 -14.96 -13.70
CA THR A 183 19.67 -15.19 -14.90
C THR A 183 19.26 -14.37 -16.12
N GLU A 184 17.98 -14.00 -16.26
CA GLU A 184 17.48 -13.31 -17.47
C GLU A 184 17.48 -11.77 -17.34
N ILE A 185 17.57 -11.24 -16.13
CA ILE A 185 17.62 -9.79 -15.84
C ILE A 185 19.00 -9.45 -15.29
N ASP A 186 19.65 -8.43 -15.87
CA ASP A 186 20.98 -8.00 -15.47
C ASP A 186 21.00 -7.38 -14.06
N GLU A 187 22.13 -7.49 -13.36
CA GLU A 187 22.27 -6.93 -12.02
C GLU A 187 22.17 -5.40 -12.00
N GLU A 188 22.60 -4.73 -13.08
CA GLU A 188 22.45 -3.28 -13.24
C GLU A 188 20.99 -2.82 -13.16
N ALA A 189 20.04 -3.59 -13.71
CA ALA A 189 18.62 -3.27 -13.60
C ALA A 189 18.11 -3.43 -12.17
N TRP A 190 18.52 -4.48 -11.45
CA TRP A 190 18.14 -4.71 -10.05
C TRP A 190 18.63 -3.60 -9.10
N GLN A 191 19.68 -2.86 -9.47
CA GLN A 191 20.14 -1.68 -8.75
C GLN A 191 19.28 -0.42 -8.99
N GLN A 192 18.45 -0.38 -10.04
CA GLN A 192 17.64 0.80 -10.35
C GLN A 192 16.41 0.90 -9.43
N ASP A 193 16.10 2.09 -8.90
CA ASP A 193 14.91 2.32 -8.06
C ASP A 193 13.59 2.04 -8.79
N GLU A 194 13.54 2.24 -10.11
CA GLU A 194 12.34 2.03 -10.93
C GLU A 194 11.95 0.55 -11.13
N ILE A 195 12.84 -0.43 -10.85
CA ILE A 195 12.65 -1.82 -11.30
C ILE A 195 11.35 -2.44 -10.76
N ILE A 196 11.02 -2.20 -9.49
CA ILE A 196 9.79 -2.71 -8.88
C ILE A 196 8.55 -2.12 -9.58
N GLY A 197 8.62 -0.85 -9.98
CA GLY A 197 7.57 -0.21 -10.77
C GLY A 197 7.40 -0.85 -12.16
N TRP A 198 8.51 -1.19 -12.83
CA TRP A 198 8.48 -1.91 -14.10
C TRP A 198 7.89 -3.32 -13.97
N ILE A 199 8.25 -4.06 -12.92
CA ILE A 199 7.71 -5.39 -12.64
C ILE A 199 6.20 -5.34 -12.48
N TYR A 200 5.69 -4.40 -11.69
CA TYR A 200 4.26 -4.18 -11.52
C TYR A 200 3.53 -3.85 -12.82
N GLN A 201 4.14 -3.00 -13.65
CA GLN A 201 3.56 -2.64 -14.94
C GLN A 201 3.48 -3.82 -15.88
N TYR A 202 4.57 -4.55 -16.05
CA TYR A 202 4.61 -5.68 -16.97
C TYR A 202 3.76 -6.84 -16.47
N PHE A 203 3.60 -6.99 -15.16
CA PHE A 203 2.67 -7.97 -14.61
C PHE A 203 1.23 -7.72 -15.08
N ASN A 204 0.77 -6.47 -15.13
CA ASN A 204 -0.62 -6.12 -15.48
C ASN A 204 -0.82 -5.82 -16.99
N GLU A 205 0.19 -6.04 -17.83
CA GLU A 205 0.15 -5.67 -19.26
C GLU A 205 -0.93 -6.46 -20.02
N GLU A 206 -1.08 -7.76 -19.76
CA GLU A 206 -2.08 -8.60 -20.43
C GLU A 206 -3.52 -8.16 -20.11
N GLU A 207 -3.83 -7.79 -18.86
CA GLU A 207 -5.13 -7.21 -18.49
C GLU A 207 -5.38 -5.88 -19.16
N LYS A 208 -4.37 -5.01 -19.18
CA LYS A 208 -4.48 -3.69 -19.77
C LYS A 208 -4.83 -3.79 -21.25
N ASP A 209 -4.19 -4.71 -21.97
CA ASP A 209 -4.48 -5.00 -23.36
C ASP A 209 -5.89 -5.58 -23.57
N ASP A 210 -6.32 -6.52 -22.72
CA ASP A 210 -7.70 -7.06 -22.77
C ASP A 210 -8.75 -5.97 -22.52
N VAL A 211 -8.55 -5.10 -21.53
CA VAL A 211 -9.47 -4.01 -21.23
C VAL A 211 -9.55 -3.03 -22.40
N PHE A 212 -8.42 -2.70 -23.03
CA PHE A 212 -8.41 -1.84 -24.21
C PHE A 212 -9.03 -2.49 -25.44
N ASP A 213 -8.82 -3.79 -25.67
CA ASP A 213 -9.48 -4.54 -26.74
C ASP A 213 -11.01 -4.56 -26.52
N ARG A 214 -11.46 -4.84 -25.30
CA ARG A 214 -12.89 -4.78 -24.93
C ARG A 214 -13.48 -3.39 -25.15
N LEU A 215 -12.76 -2.34 -24.75
CA LEU A 215 -13.21 -0.96 -24.85
C LEU A 215 -13.27 -0.46 -26.30
N TYR A 216 -12.17 -0.60 -27.05
CA TYR A 216 -12.02 0.03 -28.35
C TYR A 216 -12.48 -0.87 -29.50
N ASN A 217 -12.21 -2.16 -29.44
CA ASN A 217 -12.54 -3.09 -30.53
C ASN A 217 -13.93 -3.71 -30.34
N LYS A 218 -14.29 -4.11 -29.11
CA LYS A 218 -15.59 -4.75 -28.81
C LYS A 218 -16.69 -3.77 -28.32
N LYS A 219 -16.33 -2.52 -28.02
CA LYS A 219 -17.23 -1.45 -27.53
C LYS A 219 -18.00 -1.83 -26.26
N GLU A 220 -17.39 -2.65 -25.41
CA GLU A 220 -17.93 -3.01 -24.10
C GLU A 220 -17.67 -1.89 -23.06
N LYS A 221 -18.49 -1.83 -22.02
CA LYS A 221 -18.30 -0.87 -20.92
C LYS A 221 -17.23 -1.37 -19.95
N ILE A 222 -16.37 -0.45 -19.50
CA ILE A 222 -15.39 -0.69 -18.43
C ILE A 222 -16.15 -1.08 -17.15
N LYS A 223 -15.83 -2.26 -16.57
CA LYS A 223 -16.34 -2.67 -15.26
C LYS A 223 -15.47 -2.07 -14.15
N SER A 224 -15.97 -2.01 -12.91
CA SER A 224 -15.19 -1.47 -11.78
C SER A 224 -13.85 -2.21 -11.56
N ILE A 225 -13.81 -3.52 -11.84
CA ILE A 225 -12.61 -4.36 -11.73
C ILE A 225 -11.56 -4.02 -12.79
N ASP A 226 -11.97 -3.41 -13.92
CA ASP A 226 -11.11 -3.07 -15.05
C ASP A 226 -10.40 -1.71 -14.84
N ILE A 227 -10.83 -0.90 -13.86
CA ILE A 227 -10.34 0.46 -13.64
C ILE A 227 -8.83 0.48 -13.35
N PRO A 228 -8.27 -0.29 -12.39
CA PRO A 228 -6.84 -0.23 -12.07
C PRO A 228 -5.93 -0.50 -13.28
N ALA A 229 -6.29 -1.48 -14.12
CA ALA A 229 -5.54 -1.82 -15.33
C ALA A 229 -5.64 -0.70 -16.39
N ALA A 230 -6.82 -0.11 -16.57
CA ALA A 230 -7.04 0.95 -17.56
C ALA A 230 -6.34 2.28 -17.20
N THR A 231 -6.24 2.61 -15.91
CA THR A 231 -5.74 3.92 -15.45
C THR A 231 -4.25 3.94 -15.12
N GLN A 232 -3.52 2.86 -15.39
CA GLN A 232 -2.09 2.78 -15.12
C GLN A 232 -1.27 3.62 -16.12
N LEU A 233 -0.87 4.83 -15.68
CA LEU A 233 -0.08 5.80 -16.44
C LEU A 233 1.27 6.06 -15.77
N PHE A 234 2.36 5.91 -16.52
CA PHE A 234 3.71 6.12 -16.02
C PHE A 234 4.19 7.56 -16.24
N THR A 235 4.87 8.12 -15.24
CA THR A 235 5.54 9.42 -15.33
C THR A 235 7.04 9.19 -15.55
N PRO A 236 7.62 9.58 -16.71
CA PRO A 236 9.06 9.55 -16.93
C PRO A 236 9.86 10.23 -15.80
N ASP A 237 11.03 9.68 -15.43
CA ASP A 237 11.80 10.16 -14.28
C ASP A 237 12.12 11.66 -14.33
N TRP A 238 12.48 12.17 -15.51
CA TRP A 238 12.78 13.59 -15.68
C TRP A 238 11.57 14.50 -15.39
N ILE A 239 10.35 14.02 -15.66
CA ILE A 239 9.11 14.74 -15.30
C ILE A 239 8.91 14.70 -13.80
N VAL A 240 9.13 13.54 -13.17
CA VAL A 240 9.02 13.38 -11.71
C VAL A 240 10.00 14.32 -11.00
N GLU A 241 11.28 14.30 -11.40
CA GLU A 241 12.33 15.17 -10.87
C GLU A 241 11.96 16.64 -11.05
N TRP A 242 11.58 17.04 -12.26
CA TRP A 242 11.18 18.41 -12.53
C TRP A 242 10.00 18.86 -11.66
N ILE A 243 8.97 18.03 -11.49
CA ILE A 243 7.80 18.36 -10.66
C ILE A 243 8.20 18.51 -9.19
N ILE A 244 9.03 17.60 -8.66
CA ILE A 244 9.49 17.63 -7.28
C ILE A 244 10.35 18.88 -7.02
N ASP A 245 11.30 19.18 -7.89
CA ASP A 245 12.17 20.35 -7.77
C ASP A 245 11.37 21.66 -7.84
N ASN A 246 10.39 21.75 -8.75
CA ASN A 246 9.58 22.95 -8.92
C ASN A 246 8.40 23.05 -7.93
N SER A 247 8.22 22.07 -7.04
CA SER A 247 7.19 22.08 -6.00
C SER A 247 7.82 22.09 -4.61
N LEU A 248 8.31 20.96 -4.13
CA LEU A 248 8.99 20.82 -2.85
C LEU A 248 10.30 21.61 -2.82
N GLY A 249 11.08 21.56 -3.91
CA GLY A 249 12.30 22.35 -4.04
C GLY A 249 12.05 23.85 -3.96
N LYS A 250 11.08 24.33 -4.75
CA LYS A 250 10.69 25.74 -4.73
C LYS A 250 10.15 26.18 -3.36
N LEU A 251 9.35 25.35 -2.70
CA LEU A 251 8.87 25.61 -1.34
C LEU A 251 10.04 25.83 -0.37
N ARG A 252 11.08 24.99 -0.43
CA ARG A 252 12.27 25.14 0.43
C ARG A 252 13.02 26.43 0.13
N GLU A 253 13.19 26.77 -1.15
CA GLU A 253 13.84 28.02 -1.58
C GLU A 253 13.13 29.24 -0.99
N GLU A 254 11.79 29.32 -1.10
CA GLU A 254 10.99 30.43 -0.58
C GLU A 254 11.09 30.57 0.96
N MET A 255 11.18 29.45 1.68
CA MET A 255 11.38 29.47 3.13
C MET A 255 12.78 29.94 3.53
N ILE A 256 13.81 29.62 2.72
CA ILE A 256 15.18 30.06 2.96
C ILE A 256 15.36 31.55 2.60
N SER A 257 14.74 32.02 1.51
CA SER A 257 14.80 33.42 1.09
C SER A 257 13.96 34.36 1.96
N GLY A 258 13.07 33.80 2.79
CA GLY A 258 12.15 34.56 3.64
C GLY A 258 10.88 35.05 2.92
N GLU A 259 10.65 34.61 1.68
CA GLU A 259 9.41 34.85 0.93
C GLU A 259 8.21 34.10 1.53
N ARG A 260 8.48 33.00 2.24
CA ARG A 260 7.48 32.22 2.98
C ARG A 260 7.92 32.02 4.42
N GLU A 261 6.95 31.91 5.33
CA GLU A 261 7.20 31.56 6.73
C GLU A 261 7.97 30.24 6.83
N ARG A 262 9.02 30.23 7.66
CA ARG A 262 9.85 29.06 7.90
C ARG A 262 9.12 28.07 8.79
N LYS A 263 9.02 26.82 8.32
CA LYS A 263 8.50 25.68 9.09
C LYS A 263 9.62 24.74 9.47
N LYS A 264 9.40 23.90 10.49
CA LYS A 264 10.26 22.75 10.73
C LYS A 264 10.07 21.73 9.62
N LEU A 265 11.10 20.95 9.29
CA LEU A 265 11.00 19.97 8.20
C LEU A 265 9.89 18.94 8.46
N GLU A 266 9.69 18.52 9.70
CA GLU A 266 8.64 17.56 10.11
C GLU A 266 7.21 18.12 9.96
N GLU A 267 7.07 19.43 9.73
CA GLU A 267 5.78 20.08 9.52
C GLU A 267 5.42 20.18 8.03
N ILE A 268 6.38 19.94 7.13
CA ILE A 268 6.18 20.02 5.69
C ILE A 268 5.62 18.69 5.18
N LYS A 269 4.41 18.70 4.63
CA LYS A 269 3.73 17.48 4.17
C LYS A 269 3.53 17.46 2.66
N LEU A 270 3.92 16.35 2.04
CA LEU A 270 3.74 16.07 0.63
C LEU A 270 2.75 14.91 0.43
N LEU A 271 1.73 15.14 -0.39
CA LEU A 271 0.76 14.12 -0.80
C LEU A 271 0.91 13.78 -2.28
N ASP A 272 0.93 12.48 -2.57
CA ASP A 272 0.60 11.95 -3.90
C ASP A 272 -0.76 11.22 -3.87
N PRO A 273 -1.83 11.79 -4.45
CA PRO A 273 -3.19 11.25 -4.36
C PRO A 273 -3.48 10.11 -5.35
N ALA A 274 -2.50 9.74 -6.18
CA ALA A 274 -2.55 8.60 -7.11
C ALA A 274 -1.13 8.02 -7.24
N CYS A 275 -0.60 7.54 -6.12
CA CYS A 275 0.83 7.31 -5.97
C CYS A 275 1.39 6.18 -6.85
N GLY A 276 0.54 5.25 -7.32
CA GLY A 276 0.93 4.15 -8.17
C GLY A 276 2.08 3.37 -7.55
N SER A 277 3.18 3.23 -8.30
CA SER A 277 4.43 2.60 -7.85
C SER A 277 5.37 3.55 -7.07
N GLY A 278 4.91 4.73 -6.68
CA GLY A 278 5.57 5.57 -5.69
C GLY A 278 6.65 6.52 -6.21
N HIS A 279 6.77 6.71 -7.53
CA HIS A 279 7.88 7.47 -8.14
C HIS A 279 8.08 8.87 -7.55
N PHE A 280 6.98 9.63 -7.36
CA PHE A 280 7.06 10.95 -6.74
C PHE A 280 7.50 10.88 -5.28
N LEU A 281 6.98 9.93 -4.50
CA LEU A 281 7.30 9.78 -3.09
C LEU A 281 8.76 9.36 -2.88
N VAL A 282 9.30 8.50 -3.75
CA VAL A 282 10.71 8.08 -3.72
C VAL A 282 11.65 9.25 -4.04
N LYS A 283 11.32 10.07 -5.03
CA LYS A 283 12.11 11.27 -5.34
C LYS A 283 11.98 12.34 -4.25
N ALA A 284 10.79 12.51 -3.68
CA ALA A 284 10.58 13.38 -2.53
C ALA A 284 11.41 12.93 -1.32
N TYR A 285 11.51 11.61 -1.07
CA TYR A 285 12.36 11.06 -0.02
C TYR A 285 13.81 11.53 -0.17
N ASP A 286 14.38 11.42 -1.37
CA ASP A 286 15.77 11.82 -1.63
C ASP A 286 15.99 13.31 -1.33
N LEU A 287 15.06 14.16 -1.75
CA LEU A 287 15.15 15.61 -1.54
C LEU A 287 14.97 15.99 -0.05
N PHE A 288 14.01 15.37 0.64
CA PHE A 288 13.87 15.55 2.09
C PHE A 288 15.11 15.07 2.84
N TYR A 289 15.71 13.94 2.46
CA TYR A 289 16.91 13.43 3.11
C TYR A 289 18.04 14.46 3.05
N GLN A 290 18.26 15.06 1.87
CA GLN A 290 19.22 16.15 1.70
C GLN A 290 18.91 17.33 2.65
N TYR A 291 17.64 17.74 2.73
CA TYR A 291 17.21 18.85 3.60
C TYR A 291 17.47 18.59 5.07
N TYR A 292 17.14 17.40 5.57
CA TYR A 292 17.39 17.03 6.96
C TYR A 292 18.89 16.97 7.28
N VAL A 293 19.71 16.49 6.34
CA VAL A 293 21.18 16.50 6.49
C VAL A 293 21.71 17.93 6.59
N GLU A 294 21.24 18.83 5.74
CA GLU A 294 21.61 20.26 5.75
C GLU A 294 21.22 20.95 7.06
N GLU A 295 20.08 20.59 7.66
CA GLU A 295 19.64 21.13 8.95
C GLU A 295 20.31 20.45 10.17
N GLY A 296 21.21 19.49 9.93
CA GLY A 296 22.04 18.88 10.97
C GLY A 296 21.35 17.77 11.76
N TYR A 297 20.32 17.13 11.21
CA TYR A 297 19.65 16.01 11.87
C TYR A 297 20.55 14.76 11.91
N PRO A 298 20.42 13.90 12.94
CA PRO A 298 21.14 12.63 13.01
C PRO A 298 20.73 11.71 11.85
N LYS A 299 21.69 11.32 11.00
CA LYS A 299 21.44 10.60 9.74
C LYS A 299 20.68 9.29 9.92
N GLU A 300 20.84 8.64 11.06
CA GLU A 300 20.15 7.42 11.46
C GLU A 300 18.66 7.63 11.77
N GLN A 301 18.23 8.85 12.09
CA GLN A 301 16.83 9.20 12.37
C GLN A 301 16.10 9.73 11.14
N ILE A 302 16.82 10.35 10.21
CA ILE A 302 16.25 11.02 9.02
C ILE A 302 15.28 10.11 8.25
N PRO A 303 15.62 8.85 7.89
CA PRO A 303 14.70 7.98 7.15
C PRO A 303 13.34 7.81 7.80
N PHE A 304 13.32 7.63 9.13
CA PHE A 304 12.09 7.43 9.90
C PHE A 304 11.28 8.71 10.05
N LEU A 305 11.96 9.87 10.19
CA LEU A 305 11.29 11.17 10.22
C LEU A 305 10.57 11.44 8.90
N ILE A 306 11.24 11.19 7.77
CA ILE A 306 10.67 11.39 6.43
C ILE A 306 9.40 10.58 6.22
N LEU A 307 9.45 9.27 6.49
CA LEU A 307 8.29 8.40 6.29
C LEU A 307 7.13 8.75 7.23
N LYS A 308 7.44 9.14 8.47
CA LYS A 308 6.43 9.45 9.48
C LYS A 308 5.76 10.80 9.25
N HIS A 309 6.52 11.81 8.85
CA HIS A 309 6.08 13.20 8.90
C HIS A 309 5.84 13.83 7.53
N ASN A 310 6.57 13.41 6.49
CA ASN A 310 6.62 14.14 5.25
C ASN A 310 5.82 13.49 4.11
N LEU A 311 5.92 12.17 3.95
CA LEU A 311 5.41 11.49 2.77
C LEU A 311 4.04 10.86 3.02
N TYR A 312 3.08 11.19 2.15
CA TYR A 312 1.72 10.68 2.17
C TYR A 312 1.30 10.23 0.76
N GLY A 313 0.62 9.09 0.67
CA GLY A 313 0.20 8.52 -0.61
C GLY A 313 -1.18 7.89 -0.54
N ILE A 314 -1.94 8.06 -1.62
CA ILE A 314 -3.20 7.36 -1.83
C ILE A 314 -3.14 6.69 -3.21
N ASP A 315 -3.56 5.44 -3.30
CA ASP A 315 -3.88 4.82 -4.57
C ASP A 315 -5.18 4.03 -4.47
N ILE A 316 -5.85 3.80 -5.59
CA ILE A 316 -7.05 2.96 -5.64
C ILE A 316 -6.71 1.47 -5.64
N ASP A 317 -5.51 1.12 -6.09
CA ASP A 317 -5.02 -0.25 -6.13
C ASP A 317 -4.18 -0.56 -4.87
N ALA A 318 -4.64 -1.54 -4.08
CA ALA A 318 -3.94 -2.00 -2.88
C ALA A 318 -2.52 -2.50 -3.21
N ARG A 319 -2.35 -3.09 -4.39
CA ARG A 319 -1.08 -3.65 -4.88
C ARG A 319 -0.06 -2.53 -5.11
N ALA A 320 -0.50 -1.43 -5.73
CA ALA A 320 0.33 -0.25 -5.95
C ALA A 320 0.82 0.36 -4.62
N VAL A 321 -0.07 0.44 -3.63
CA VAL A 321 0.26 0.90 -2.26
C VAL A 321 1.30 -0.01 -1.59
N GLN A 322 1.11 -1.33 -1.66
CA GLN A 322 2.06 -2.31 -1.11
C GLN A 322 3.45 -2.15 -1.72
N LEU A 323 3.53 -1.96 -3.04
CA LEU A 323 4.82 -1.76 -3.72
C LEU A 323 5.48 -0.44 -3.38
N THR A 324 4.71 0.65 -3.32
CA THR A 324 5.23 1.94 -2.90
C THR A 324 5.83 1.86 -1.50
N ALA A 325 5.15 1.17 -0.59
CA ALA A 325 5.65 0.93 0.76
C ALA A 325 6.95 0.13 0.75
N LEU A 326 7.02 -0.95 -0.04
CA LEU A 326 8.22 -1.77 -0.20
C LEU A 326 9.40 -0.97 -0.76
N ILE A 327 9.17 -0.12 -1.77
CA ILE A 327 10.25 0.69 -2.36
C ILE A 327 10.78 1.67 -1.32
N LEU A 328 9.90 2.33 -0.55
CA LEU A 328 10.30 3.23 0.53
C LEU A 328 11.05 2.48 1.65
N TYR A 329 10.64 1.25 1.99
CA TYR A 329 11.36 0.37 2.91
C TYR A 329 12.78 0.07 2.47
N ILE A 330 12.93 -0.37 1.22
CA ILE A 330 14.24 -0.64 0.62
C ILE A 330 15.09 0.64 0.61
N LYS A 331 14.48 1.80 0.36
CA LYS A 331 15.16 3.11 0.41
C LYS A 331 15.70 3.43 1.81
N VAL A 332 14.91 3.17 2.86
CA VAL A 332 15.36 3.29 4.25
C VAL A 332 16.55 2.37 4.51
N LEU A 333 16.45 1.09 4.15
CA LEU A 333 17.51 0.11 4.35
C LEU A 333 18.82 0.52 3.64
N VAL A 334 18.74 0.93 2.37
CA VAL A 334 19.90 1.42 1.61
C VAL A 334 20.54 2.62 2.31
N THR A 335 19.72 3.57 2.77
CA THR A 335 20.19 4.79 3.42
C THR A 335 20.88 4.50 4.76
N LEU A 336 20.32 3.59 5.56
CA LEU A 336 20.92 3.15 6.83
C LEU A 336 22.22 2.38 6.59
N LYS A 337 22.24 1.49 5.60
CA LYS A 337 23.43 0.74 5.22
C LYS A 337 24.58 1.65 4.79
N GLN A 338 24.30 2.71 4.04
CA GLN A 338 25.32 3.69 3.61
C GLN A 338 26.03 4.38 4.78
N ILE A 339 25.39 4.46 5.95
CA ILE A 339 25.99 4.99 7.19
C ILE A 339 26.46 3.91 8.16
N GLY A 340 26.48 2.64 7.73
CA GLY A 340 26.99 1.50 8.50
C GLY A 340 25.98 0.85 9.46
N ILE A 341 24.68 1.10 9.30
CA ILE A 341 23.61 0.51 10.11
C ILE A 341 22.93 -0.59 9.29
N ASN A 342 23.03 -1.84 9.76
CA ASN A 342 22.48 -3.01 9.06
C ASN A 342 21.21 -3.58 9.72
N GLU A 343 20.83 -3.08 10.89
CA GLU A 343 19.65 -3.56 11.63
C GLU A 343 18.69 -2.42 11.90
N ILE A 344 17.40 -2.65 11.62
CA ILE A 344 16.32 -1.75 12.00
C ILE A 344 15.90 -2.07 13.44
N LYS A 345 15.90 -1.04 14.31
CA LYS A 345 15.39 -1.17 15.69
C LYS A 345 14.00 -0.58 15.88
N ASN A 346 13.51 0.15 14.88
CA ASN A 346 12.27 0.92 14.95
C ASN A 346 11.30 0.41 13.89
N HIS A 347 10.06 0.15 14.27
CA HIS A 347 9.02 -0.20 13.31
C HIS A 347 8.86 0.92 12.27
N ILE A 348 8.78 0.54 10.99
CA ILE A 348 8.63 1.49 9.90
C ILE A 348 7.14 1.78 9.70
N THR A 349 6.78 3.05 9.82
CA THR A 349 5.41 3.52 9.54
C THR A 349 5.43 4.36 8.28
N VAL A 350 4.59 4.00 7.32
CA VAL A 350 4.36 4.76 6.08
C VAL A 350 2.95 5.32 6.07
N ASN A 351 2.77 6.56 5.62
CA ASN A 351 1.43 7.16 5.50
C ASN A 351 0.83 6.88 4.11
N LEU A 352 0.72 5.61 3.75
CA LEU A 352 0.15 5.17 2.47
C LEU A 352 -1.20 4.49 2.70
N VAL A 353 -2.15 4.75 1.81
CA VAL A 353 -3.51 4.23 1.93
C VAL A 353 -4.02 3.73 0.59
N CYS A 354 -4.61 2.53 0.62
CA CYS A 354 -5.48 2.09 -0.46
C CYS A 354 -6.89 2.67 -0.28
N ALA A 355 -7.41 3.32 -1.31
CA ALA A 355 -8.76 3.84 -1.34
C ALA A 355 -9.82 2.73 -1.54
N ASP A 356 -9.45 1.48 -1.88
CA ASP A 356 -10.36 0.34 -1.86
C ASP A 356 -10.68 -0.12 -0.43
N VAL A 357 -11.39 0.71 0.31
CA VAL A 357 -11.94 0.35 1.61
C VAL A 357 -13.16 -0.54 1.40
N VAL A 358 -13.07 -1.81 1.82
CA VAL A 358 -14.24 -2.67 1.86
C VAL A 358 -15.15 -2.21 2.99
N LEU A 359 -16.35 -1.75 2.65
CA LEU A 359 -17.29 -1.23 3.62
C LEU A 359 -17.64 -2.24 4.72
N LEU A 360 -17.50 -1.80 5.97
CA LEU A 360 -17.98 -2.47 7.17
C LEU A 360 -19.49 -2.70 7.05
N ASN A 361 -19.96 -3.94 6.84
CA ASN A 361 -21.39 -4.19 6.67
C ASN A 361 -21.93 -5.26 7.63
N GLY A 362 -23.26 -5.39 7.64
CA GLY A 362 -23.98 -6.41 8.40
C GLY A 362 -23.87 -6.28 9.92
N ASN A 363 -23.93 -7.43 10.61
CA ASN A 363 -24.04 -7.51 12.06
C ASN A 363 -22.85 -6.88 12.80
N ARG A 364 -21.64 -6.90 12.22
CA ARG A 364 -20.44 -6.35 12.87
C ARG A 364 -20.47 -4.82 12.93
N LEU A 365 -20.91 -4.16 11.85
CA LEU A 365 -21.15 -2.71 11.87
C LEU A 365 -22.21 -2.35 12.91
N ALA A 366 -23.30 -3.14 13.01
CA ALA A 366 -24.34 -2.91 14.00
C ALA A 366 -23.82 -3.06 15.43
N THR A 367 -22.99 -4.07 15.71
CA THR A 367 -22.33 -4.26 17.01
C THR A 367 -21.41 -3.10 17.35
N MET A 368 -20.59 -2.64 16.39
CA MET A 368 -19.73 -1.47 16.59
C MET A 368 -20.55 -0.21 16.90
N LYS A 369 -21.61 0.06 16.14
CA LYS A 369 -22.51 1.19 16.41
C LYS A 369 -23.13 1.13 17.81
N LYS A 370 -23.53 -0.08 18.26
CA LYS A 370 -24.09 -0.27 19.60
C LYS A 370 -23.10 0.08 20.70
N GLU A 371 -21.82 -0.28 20.53
CA GLU A 371 -20.77 0.07 21.50
C GLU A 371 -20.62 1.59 21.69
N PHE A 372 -20.77 2.35 20.60
CA PHE A 372 -20.65 3.81 20.61
C PHE A 372 -21.99 4.55 20.79
N GLU A 373 -23.07 3.89 21.22
CA GLU A 373 -24.41 4.52 21.33
C GLU A 373 -24.43 5.83 22.16
N LYS A 374 -23.54 5.89 23.17
CA LYS A 374 -23.40 7.02 24.08
C LYS A 374 -22.47 8.12 23.54
N ASN A 375 -21.62 7.80 22.56
CA ASN A 375 -20.75 8.76 21.88
C ASN A 375 -21.30 9.09 20.48
N GLN A 376 -22.21 10.06 20.46
CA GLN A 376 -22.89 10.51 19.24
C GLN A 376 -21.93 11.07 18.16
N THR A 377 -20.76 11.58 18.56
CA THR A 377 -19.74 12.06 17.62
C THR A 377 -19.10 10.90 16.88
N VAL A 378 -18.69 9.84 17.60
CA VAL A 378 -18.12 8.63 16.99
C VAL A 378 -19.15 7.90 16.14
N LEU A 379 -20.42 7.83 16.58
CA LEU A 379 -21.50 7.25 15.75
C LEU A 379 -21.66 7.96 14.40
N LYS A 380 -21.76 9.28 14.41
CA LYS A 380 -21.88 10.07 13.17
C LYS A 380 -20.63 9.96 12.30
N MET A 381 -19.46 9.86 12.91
CA MET A 381 -18.20 9.60 12.19
C MET A 381 -18.25 8.24 11.47
N ILE A 382 -18.69 7.17 12.15
CA ILE A 382 -18.90 5.84 11.55
C ILE A 382 -19.90 5.90 10.39
N ASP A 383 -21.01 6.62 10.54
CA ASP A 383 -22.01 6.77 9.49
C ASP A 383 -21.46 7.52 8.25
N ILE A 384 -20.75 8.64 8.46
CA ILE A 384 -20.13 9.39 7.37
C ILE A 384 -19.08 8.54 6.66
N MET A 385 -18.24 7.82 7.40
CA MET A 385 -17.26 6.90 6.82
C MET A 385 -17.96 5.84 5.94
N TYR A 386 -19.04 5.23 6.46
CA TYR A 386 -19.77 4.20 5.73
C TYR A 386 -20.44 4.72 4.45
N GLU A 387 -21.00 5.94 4.48
CA GLU A 387 -21.65 6.53 3.31
C GLU A 387 -20.65 7.00 2.25
N GLU A 388 -19.60 7.73 2.65
CA GLU A 388 -18.61 8.27 1.73
C GLU A 388 -17.75 7.17 1.10
N PHE A 389 -17.46 6.10 1.85
CA PHE A 389 -16.64 5.00 1.37
C PHE A 389 -17.40 4.00 0.49
N LYS A 390 -18.72 4.19 0.30
CA LYS A 390 -19.50 3.34 -0.62
C LYS A 390 -19.04 3.44 -2.07
N ASP A 391 -18.55 4.61 -2.47
CA ASP A 391 -18.14 4.89 -3.84
C ASP A 391 -16.61 4.96 -4.00
N THR A 392 -15.82 4.61 -2.98
CA THR A 392 -14.35 4.76 -3.05
C THR A 392 -13.71 3.91 -4.13
N ARG A 393 -14.26 2.71 -4.40
CA ARG A 393 -13.85 1.84 -5.52
C ARG A 393 -13.92 2.49 -6.90
N ILE A 394 -14.71 3.56 -7.04
CA ILE A 394 -14.90 4.27 -8.32
C ILE A 394 -14.23 5.65 -8.24
N LYS A 395 -14.35 6.34 -7.11
CA LYS A 395 -13.91 7.73 -6.94
C LYS A 395 -12.46 7.85 -6.44
N GLY A 396 -11.88 6.81 -5.86
CA GLY A 396 -10.52 6.84 -5.31
C GLY A 396 -10.29 8.02 -4.35
N SER A 397 -9.24 8.80 -4.60
CA SER A 397 -8.89 10.00 -3.82
C SER A 397 -9.84 11.20 -3.99
N LEU A 398 -10.85 11.11 -4.87
CA LEU A 398 -11.79 12.20 -5.13
C LEU A 398 -12.93 12.31 -4.11
N ILE A 399 -13.11 11.33 -3.21
CA ILE A 399 -14.12 11.41 -2.13
C ILE A 399 -13.84 12.60 -1.19
N GLN A 400 -14.86 13.17 -0.54
CA GLN A 400 -14.69 14.39 0.27
C GLN A 400 -15.28 14.25 1.69
N PRO A 401 -14.86 13.23 2.47
CA PRO A 401 -15.40 12.99 3.81
C PRO A 401 -15.16 14.18 4.74
N GLU A 402 -14.10 14.96 4.52
CA GLU A 402 -13.75 16.15 5.29
C GLU A 402 -14.87 17.20 5.32
N LYS A 403 -15.66 17.33 4.26
CA LYS A 403 -16.75 18.33 4.17
C LYS A 403 -17.88 18.07 5.17
N ARG A 404 -18.10 16.80 5.52
CA ARG A 404 -19.14 16.39 6.47
C ARG A 404 -18.59 16.18 7.87
N LEU A 405 -17.33 15.80 7.97
CA LEU A 405 -16.64 15.54 9.22
C LEU A 405 -16.19 16.81 9.96
N LYS A 406 -15.64 17.81 9.26
CA LYS A 406 -15.18 19.05 9.92
C LYS A 406 -16.30 19.74 10.72
N PRO A 407 -17.51 19.97 10.15
CA PRO A 407 -18.61 20.57 10.92
C PRO A 407 -19.03 19.72 12.13
N LEU A 408 -18.96 18.39 12.03
CA LEU A 408 -19.28 17.49 13.12
C LEU A 408 -18.33 17.68 14.31
N PHE A 409 -17.03 17.84 14.03
CA PHE A 409 -16.02 18.01 15.06
C PHE A 409 -16.05 19.42 15.67
N GLU A 410 -16.24 20.45 14.85
CA GLU A 410 -16.46 21.84 15.31
C GLU A 410 -17.64 21.91 16.29
N GLU A 411 -18.76 21.25 15.96
CA GLU A 411 -19.91 21.14 16.86
C GLU A 411 -19.58 20.46 18.20
N ASP A 412 -18.77 19.40 18.19
CA ASP A 412 -18.40 18.67 19.40
C ASP A 412 -17.47 19.50 20.30
N VAL A 413 -16.50 20.19 19.71
CA VAL A 413 -15.63 21.15 20.41
C VAL A 413 -16.47 22.24 21.08
N LEU A 414 -17.40 22.85 20.34
CA LEU A 414 -18.32 23.86 20.88
C LEU A 414 -19.17 23.33 22.04
N LYS A 415 -19.69 22.09 21.95
CA LYS A 415 -20.47 21.45 23.03
C LYS A 415 -19.60 21.20 24.28
N ARG A 416 -18.36 20.76 24.11
CA ARG A 416 -17.40 20.54 25.21
C ARG A 416 -16.98 21.86 25.85
N GLN A 417 -16.67 22.88 25.06
CA GLN A 417 -16.36 24.22 25.56
C GLN A 417 -17.53 24.80 26.36
N LYS A 418 -18.78 24.63 25.90
CA LYS A 418 -19.97 25.06 26.66
C LYS A 418 -20.09 24.31 28.00
N LYS A 419 -19.83 23.01 28.04
CA LYS A 419 -19.79 22.21 29.28
C LYS A 419 -18.62 22.60 30.21
N LEU A 420 -17.47 22.94 29.66
CA LEU A 420 -16.30 23.41 30.40
C LEU A 420 -16.52 24.81 30.95
N LYS A 421 -17.13 25.72 30.19
CA LYS A 421 -17.53 27.07 30.64
C LYS A 421 -18.64 27.01 31.69
N SER A 422 -19.57 26.05 31.60
CA SER A 422 -20.59 25.84 32.64
C SER A 422 -20.01 25.22 33.92
N LYS A 423 -18.94 24.41 33.83
CA LYS A 423 -18.16 23.93 34.99
C LYS A 423 -17.22 25.00 35.58
N LYS A 424 -16.58 25.83 34.74
CA LYS A 424 -15.67 26.92 35.15
C LYS A 424 -16.40 28.14 35.74
N LYS A 425 -17.72 28.28 35.54
CA LYS A 425 -18.53 29.28 36.27
C LYS A 425 -18.57 29.08 37.80
N LYS A 426 -17.83 28.11 38.35
CA LYS A 426 -17.66 27.91 39.80
C LYS A 426 -16.30 28.36 40.36
N GLU A 427 -15.26 28.61 39.57
CA GLU A 427 -13.96 29.12 40.06
C GLU A 427 -13.29 30.02 39.00
N ASP A 428 -12.62 31.06 39.50
CA ASP A 428 -12.45 32.40 38.94
C ASP A 428 -11.75 32.56 37.55
N LEU A 429 -11.98 33.74 36.94
CA LEU A 429 -11.56 34.16 35.60
C LEU A 429 -10.07 34.53 35.48
N GLY A 430 -9.48 34.17 34.34
CA GLY A 430 -8.23 34.76 33.82
C GLY A 430 -8.21 34.71 32.29
N LEU A 431 -7.92 35.87 31.66
CA LEU A 431 -7.90 36.16 30.23
C LEU A 431 -6.96 35.26 29.41
N PHE A 432 -7.23 35.07 28.11
CA PHE A 432 -6.22 35.14 27.04
C PHE A 432 -6.87 35.40 25.66
N GLU A 433 -6.35 36.41 24.96
CA GLU A 433 -6.59 36.72 23.54
C GLU A 433 -5.67 35.85 22.67
N GLY A 434 -6.21 35.34 21.55
CA GLY A 434 -5.52 34.51 20.58
C GLY A 434 -6.50 33.55 19.90
N GLN A 435 -7.46 34.09 19.15
CA GLN A 435 -8.71 33.36 18.81
C GLN A 435 -8.69 32.55 17.52
N ILE A 436 -7.65 32.62 16.69
CA ILE A 436 -7.67 32.01 15.34
C ILE A 436 -6.82 30.73 15.23
N ASP A 437 -5.64 30.66 15.86
CA ASP A 437 -4.84 29.41 15.89
C ASP A 437 -5.37 28.38 16.91
N PHE A 438 -6.07 28.83 17.95
CA PHE A 438 -6.56 27.97 19.04
C PHE A 438 -7.78 27.12 18.65
N GLU A 439 -8.52 27.51 17.59
CA GLU A 439 -9.69 26.78 17.09
C GLU A 439 -9.26 25.58 16.24
N GLU A 440 -8.32 25.74 15.29
CA GLU A 440 -7.80 24.61 14.49
C GLU A 440 -7.10 23.55 15.36
N GLU A 441 -6.39 23.98 16.41
CA GLU A 441 -5.68 23.06 17.30
C GLU A 441 -6.64 22.30 18.24
N GLN A 442 -7.76 22.90 18.65
CA GLN A 442 -8.81 22.22 19.43
C GLN A 442 -9.69 21.28 18.58
N ASP A 443 -9.98 21.66 17.34
CA ASP A 443 -10.69 20.79 16.38
C ASP A 443 -9.87 19.52 16.12
N ARG A 444 -8.55 19.68 15.94
CA ARG A 444 -7.60 18.56 15.80
C ARG A 444 -7.56 17.68 17.05
N LEU A 445 -7.61 18.25 18.26
CA LEU A 445 -7.62 17.48 19.51
C LEU A 445 -8.90 16.65 19.70
N SER A 446 -10.06 17.17 19.30
CA SER A 446 -11.34 16.45 19.35
C SER A 446 -11.41 15.32 18.33
N LEU A 447 -10.91 15.58 17.11
CA LEU A 447 -10.69 14.57 16.09
C LEU A 447 -9.80 13.44 16.62
N LEU A 448 -8.61 13.78 17.12
CA LEU A 448 -7.67 12.81 17.69
C LEU A 448 -8.31 11.98 18.81
N GLN A 449 -9.22 12.55 19.60
CA GLN A 449 -9.86 11.80 20.67
C GLN A 449 -10.88 10.79 20.15
N SER A 450 -11.76 11.20 19.24
CA SER A 450 -12.76 10.30 18.64
C SER A 450 -12.09 9.17 17.85
N GLU A 451 -11.04 9.52 17.10
CA GLU A 451 -10.18 8.57 16.38
C GLU A 451 -9.48 7.59 17.34
N LYS A 452 -8.89 8.07 18.44
CA LYS A 452 -8.25 7.22 19.46
C LYS A 452 -9.21 6.25 20.10
N GLU A 453 -10.45 6.67 20.38
CA GLU A 453 -11.48 5.81 20.95
C GLU A 453 -11.84 4.67 19.98
N LEU A 454 -12.08 4.99 18.70
CA LEU A 454 -12.39 3.99 17.68
C LEU A 454 -11.20 3.05 17.41
N THR A 455 -9.98 3.59 17.35
CA THR A 455 -8.76 2.80 17.16
C THR A 455 -8.56 1.79 18.29
N LYS A 456 -8.71 2.21 19.55
CA LYS A 456 -8.61 1.31 20.71
C LYS A 456 -9.64 0.20 20.70
N TYR A 457 -10.89 0.52 20.31
CA TYR A 457 -11.92 -0.49 20.16
C TYR A 457 -11.53 -1.53 19.09
N LEU A 458 -11.05 -1.09 17.93
CA LEU A 458 -10.65 -1.98 16.85
C LEU A 458 -9.43 -2.83 17.21
N GLU A 459 -8.46 -2.29 17.95
CA GLU A 459 -7.35 -3.06 18.52
C GLU A 459 -7.85 -4.15 19.48
N HIS A 460 -8.83 -3.84 20.33
CA HIS A 460 -9.42 -4.82 21.23
C HIS A 460 -10.13 -5.95 20.47
N VAL A 461 -10.92 -5.61 19.44
CA VAL A 461 -11.59 -6.59 18.57
C VAL A 461 -10.55 -7.48 17.87
N HIS A 462 -9.50 -6.88 17.30
CA HIS A 462 -8.45 -7.61 16.61
C HIS A 462 -7.70 -8.59 17.54
N ASN A 463 -7.26 -8.12 18.71
CA ASN A 463 -6.52 -8.94 19.67
C ASN A 463 -7.36 -10.09 20.22
N ASN A 464 -8.66 -9.87 20.47
CA ASN A 464 -9.57 -10.95 20.87
C ASN A 464 -9.80 -11.96 19.74
N ALA A 465 -9.85 -11.49 18.49
CA ALA A 465 -10.04 -12.34 17.33
C ALA A 465 -8.81 -13.22 17.05
N ILE A 466 -7.59 -12.73 17.29
CA ILE A 466 -6.36 -13.55 17.27
C ILE A 466 -6.45 -14.67 18.32
N ARG A 467 -6.78 -14.33 19.58
CA ARG A 467 -6.87 -15.32 20.67
C ARG A 467 -7.89 -16.42 20.42
N ASN A 468 -8.93 -16.13 19.65
CA ASN A 468 -10.04 -17.05 19.38
C ASN A 468 -9.96 -17.67 17.98
N ASN A 469 -8.90 -17.45 17.20
CA ASN A 469 -8.78 -17.86 15.80
C ASN A 469 -10.00 -17.45 14.93
N ASP A 470 -10.55 -16.26 15.18
CA ASP A 470 -11.71 -15.73 14.44
C ASP A 470 -11.23 -14.82 13.30
N ILE A 471 -10.89 -15.44 12.18
CA ILE A 471 -10.41 -14.77 10.97
C ILE A 471 -11.35 -13.63 10.55
N ASN A 472 -12.66 -13.82 10.67
CA ASN A 472 -13.61 -12.82 10.21
C ASN A 472 -13.60 -11.53 11.05
N ASN A 473 -13.40 -11.64 12.36
CA ASN A 473 -13.25 -10.47 13.24
C ASN A 473 -11.86 -9.84 13.12
N GLN A 474 -10.81 -10.62 12.83
CA GLN A 474 -9.49 -10.08 12.50
C GLN A 474 -9.57 -9.20 11.24
N LEU A 475 -10.19 -9.71 10.17
CA LEU A 475 -10.40 -8.99 8.92
C LEU A 475 -11.25 -7.73 9.11
N PHE A 476 -12.36 -7.83 9.86
CA PHE A 476 -13.20 -6.67 10.17
C PHE A 476 -12.40 -5.55 10.85
N ALA A 477 -11.60 -5.89 11.86
CA ALA A 477 -10.80 -4.89 12.56
C ALA A 477 -9.74 -4.26 11.66
N ASN A 478 -9.11 -5.05 10.78
CA ASN A 478 -8.13 -4.55 9.82
C ASN A 478 -8.76 -3.59 8.80
N GLU A 479 -9.91 -3.93 8.23
CA GLU A 479 -10.63 -3.05 7.29
C GLU A 479 -11.10 -1.75 7.94
N ALA A 480 -11.58 -1.82 9.18
CA ALA A 480 -11.97 -0.62 9.93
C ALA A 480 -10.76 0.28 10.24
N LYS A 481 -9.59 -0.28 10.57
CA LYS A 481 -8.35 0.48 10.79
C LYS A 481 -7.85 1.13 9.50
N LYS A 482 -7.93 0.43 8.37
CA LYS A 482 -7.64 1.01 7.04
C LYS A 482 -8.55 2.22 6.79
N SER A 483 -9.85 2.08 7.03
CA SER A 483 -10.86 3.15 6.90
C SER A 483 -10.48 4.42 7.70
N LEU A 484 -10.00 4.25 8.94
CA LEU A 484 -9.57 5.37 9.78
C LEU A 484 -8.31 6.06 9.23
N THR A 485 -7.36 5.26 8.75
CA THR A 485 -6.12 5.77 8.16
C THR A 485 -6.42 6.62 6.91
N VAL A 486 -7.34 6.15 6.08
CA VAL A 486 -7.86 6.89 4.90
C VAL A 486 -8.42 8.24 5.31
N LEU A 487 -9.30 8.25 6.32
CA LEU A 487 -9.92 9.46 6.84
C LEU A 487 -8.88 10.44 7.39
N ASN A 488 -7.86 9.95 8.09
CA ASN A 488 -6.76 10.78 8.60
C ASN A 488 -5.98 11.46 7.49
N ILE A 489 -5.74 10.77 6.37
CA ILE A 489 -5.08 11.38 5.21
C ILE A 489 -5.96 12.46 4.59
N PHE A 490 -7.28 12.26 4.47
CA PHE A 490 -8.18 13.27 3.91
C PHE A 490 -8.37 14.51 4.79
N LEU A 491 -8.28 14.38 6.11
CA LEU A 491 -8.46 15.50 7.03
C LEU A 491 -7.21 16.38 7.20
N GLN A 492 -6.06 15.91 6.71
CA GLN A 492 -4.81 16.65 6.80
C GLN A 492 -4.71 17.78 5.77
N LYS A 493 -3.97 18.83 6.14
CA LYS A 493 -3.48 19.86 5.21
C LYS A 493 -2.10 19.43 4.69
N TYR A 494 -1.86 19.67 3.42
CA TYR A 494 -0.59 19.38 2.74
C TYR A 494 0.01 20.66 2.20
N ASP A 495 1.34 20.77 2.29
CA ASP A 495 2.10 21.90 1.76
C ASP A 495 2.39 21.71 0.28
N VAL A 496 2.58 20.45 -0.14
CA VAL A 496 2.85 20.05 -1.51
C VAL A 496 1.92 18.92 -1.92
N VAL A 497 1.34 19.01 -3.10
CA VAL A 497 0.61 17.91 -3.74
C VAL A 497 1.19 17.70 -5.12
N VAL A 498 1.65 16.49 -5.39
CA VAL A 498 2.21 16.08 -6.68
C VAL A 498 1.34 14.99 -7.27
N THR A 499 1.19 14.99 -8.59
CA THR A 499 0.43 13.97 -9.30
C THR A 499 0.87 13.94 -10.75
N ASN A 500 0.70 12.81 -11.42
CA ASN A 500 0.96 12.72 -12.85
C ASN A 500 -0.02 13.63 -13.61
N PRO A 501 0.43 14.56 -14.46
CA PRO A 501 -0.47 15.25 -15.37
C PRO A 501 -1.20 14.22 -16.27
N PRO A 502 -2.48 14.42 -16.61
CA PRO A 502 -3.18 13.51 -17.50
C PRO A 502 -2.42 13.39 -18.82
N SER A 503 -1.99 12.17 -19.14
CA SER A 503 -1.29 11.87 -20.39
C SER A 503 -2.19 12.17 -21.60
N ILE A 504 -1.58 12.75 -22.62
CA ILE A 504 -2.11 13.40 -23.83
C ILE A 504 -3.18 12.64 -24.66
N ASN A 505 -3.64 11.43 -24.31
CA ASN A 505 -4.52 10.63 -25.17
C ASN A 505 -5.78 10.03 -24.54
N VAL A 506 -6.21 10.51 -23.36
CA VAL A 506 -7.54 10.13 -22.85
C VAL A 506 -8.39 11.39 -22.70
N ASP A 507 -9.41 11.49 -23.55
CA ASP A 507 -10.44 12.54 -23.56
C ASP A 507 -11.38 12.41 -22.34
N ILE A 508 -10.80 12.30 -21.14
CA ILE A 508 -11.49 12.52 -19.87
C ILE A 508 -11.39 14.03 -19.66
N SER A 509 -12.53 14.73 -19.66
CA SER A 509 -12.61 16.17 -19.46
C SER A 509 -11.66 16.66 -18.34
N THR A 510 -10.50 17.14 -18.77
CA THR A 510 -9.35 17.51 -17.93
C THR A 510 -9.69 18.63 -16.95
N ASP A 511 -10.75 19.37 -17.23
CA ASP A 511 -11.30 20.41 -16.37
C ASP A 511 -11.90 19.89 -15.06
N VAL A 512 -12.41 18.65 -14.98
CA VAL A 512 -13.12 18.17 -13.78
C VAL A 512 -12.17 17.54 -12.75
N ALA A 513 -11.22 16.72 -13.19
CA ALA A 513 -10.27 16.05 -12.29
C ALA A 513 -9.24 17.04 -11.70
N VAL A 514 -8.68 17.92 -12.54
CA VAL A 514 -7.67 18.89 -12.11
C VAL A 514 -8.28 20.02 -11.29
N SER A 515 -9.51 20.48 -11.60
CA SER A 515 -10.20 21.47 -10.77
C SER A 515 -10.70 20.89 -9.43
N GLY A 516 -11.06 19.61 -9.39
CA GLY A 516 -11.49 18.90 -8.18
C GLY A 516 -10.36 18.70 -7.17
N VAL A 517 -9.21 18.18 -7.62
CA VAL A 517 -8.02 17.98 -6.77
C VAL A 517 -7.38 19.31 -6.38
N SER A 518 -7.32 20.29 -7.30
CA SER A 518 -6.74 21.62 -7.03
C SER A 518 -7.57 22.50 -6.09
N LYS A 519 -8.89 22.34 -6.04
CA LYS A 519 -9.71 23.04 -5.02
C LYS A 519 -9.73 22.33 -3.67
N LYS A 520 -9.41 21.04 -3.63
CA LYS A 520 -9.52 20.20 -2.43
C LYS A 520 -8.33 20.34 -1.48
N TYR A 521 -7.11 20.39 -2.00
CA TYR A 521 -5.88 20.35 -1.17
C TYR A 521 -5.10 21.67 -1.09
N PHE A 522 -5.52 22.73 -1.79
CA PHE A 522 -4.75 23.98 -1.88
C PHE A 522 -5.31 25.10 -1.00
N SER A 523 -4.45 25.72 -0.17
CA SER A 523 -4.67 27.07 0.38
C SER A 523 -3.89 28.15 -0.40
N THR A 524 -2.97 27.77 -1.29
CA THR A 524 -2.07 28.68 -2.01
C THR A 524 -1.88 28.29 -3.49
N LYS A 525 -1.63 29.30 -4.33
CA LYS A 525 -1.66 29.33 -5.82
C LYS A 525 -0.67 28.42 -6.58
N PHE A 526 -0.16 27.33 -6.01
CA PHE A 526 1.00 26.65 -6.60
C PHE A 526 0.69 25.68 -7.74
N LEU A 527 -0.54 25.13 -7.86
CA LEU A 527 -0.89 24.31 -9.03
C LEU A 527 -1.00 25.13 -10.34
N THR A 528 -1.03 26.47 -10.25
CA THR A 528 -1.18 27.32 -11.44
C THR A 528 0.10 27.41 -12.28
N LEU A 529 1.27 27.01 -11.75
CA LEU A 529 2.54 27.12 -12.50
C LEU A 529 2.63 26.08 -13.65
N PHE A 530 2.21 24.83 -13.44
CA PHE A 530 2.33 23.79 -14.48
C PHE A 530 1.39 24.04 -15.66
N LEU A 531 0.14 24.41 -15.40
CA LEU A 531 -0.83 24.77 -16.45
C LEU A 531 -0.40 26.04 -17.21
N LYS A 532 0.34 26.97 -16.59
CA LYS A 532 0.87 28.16 -17.27
C LYS A 532 2.05 27.85 -18.20
N TYR A 533 2.97 26.98 -17.81
CA TYR A 533 4.18 26.70 -18.60
C TYR A 533 3.92 25.79 -19.81
N VAL A 534 2.97 24.86 -19.72
CA VAL A 534 2.56 24.02 -20.87
C VAL A 534 1.90 24.86 -21.98
N TYR A 535 1.22 25.97 -21.63
CA TYR A 535 0.65 26.91 -22.60
C TYR A 535 1.65 27.93 -23.19
N ILE A 536 2.89 27.98 -22.70
CA ILE A 536 3.95 28.90 -23.21
C ILE A 536 4.91 28.16 -24.16
N LEU A 537 4.86 26.82 -24.20
CA LEU A 537 5.69 25.98 -25.08
C LEU A 537 4.91 25.35 -26.26
N HIS A 538 3.69 25.82 -26.51
CA HIS A 538 2.97 25.71 -27.78
C HIS A 538 2.68 27.11 -28.30
#